data_AF-A0A7V2RL35-F1
#
_entry.id   AF-A0A7V2RL35-F1
#
_cell.length_a   1.000
_cell.length_b   1.000
_cell.length_c   1.000
_cell.angle_alpha   90.00
_cell.angle_beta   90.00
_cell.angle_gamma   90.00
#
_symmetry.space_group_name_H-M   'P 1'
#
loop_
_entity.id
_entity.type
_entity.pdbx_description
1 polymer ?
#
loop_
_entity_poly.entity_id
_entity_poly.type
_entity_poly.pdbx_seq_one_letter_code
_entity_poly.pdbx_strand_id
1 'polypeptide(L)'
;MTSTTTISDLIKNIQLLSEADFEDFFSKIMTLRKTSSAGKLSLKELSILQEINAGLPREKQMRFDLLIAKRDTDTISKKEMQELLELTKEVELYDLKRLQLISELANIRKLGLPEIVEVFNIKPHHPHV
;
A
#
# COMPACT_ATOMS: atom_id res chain seq x y z
N MET A 1 -16.82 28.16 12.77
CA MET A 1 -17.28 26.82 12.35
C MET A 1 -16.24 26.27 11.37
N THR A 2 -15.42 25.31 11.79
CA THR A 2 -14.41 24.69 10.93
C THR A 2 -15.05 23.53 10.18
N SER A 3 -15.43 23.74 8.92
CA SER A 3 -15.91 22.66 8.05
C SER A 3 -14.80 21.63 7.89
N THR A 4 -15.04 20.42 8.39
CA THR A 4 -14.09 19.30 8.26
C THR A 4 -14.31 18.64 6.91
N THR A 5 -13.59 19.08 5.88
CA THR A 5 -13.65 18.46 4.55
C THR A 5 -13.02 17.07 4.61
N THR A 6 -13.73 16.03 4.17
CA THR A 6 -13.19 14.66 4.13
C THR A 6 -12.43 14.40 2.83
N ILE A 7 -11.57 13.37 2.81
CA ILE A 7 -10.86 12.94 1.58
C ILE A 7 -11.86 12.55 0.48
N SER A 8 -12.98 11.92 0.85
CA SER A 8 -14.04 11.56 -0.09
C SER A 8 -14.70 12.79 -0.71
N ASP A 9 -14.87 13.87 0.04
CA ASP A 9 -15.40 15.13 -0.48
C ASP A 9 -14.41 15.78 -1.47
N LEU A 10 -13.11 15.71 -1.20
CA LEU A 10 -12.09 16.20 -2.14
C LEU A 10 -12.10 15.42 -3.45
N ILE A 11 -12.13 14.08 -3.40
CA ILE A 11 -12.12 13.23 -4.60
C ILE A 11 -13.34 13.48 -5.49
N LYS A 12 -14.53 13.62 -4.90
CA LYS A 12 -15.75 13.93 -5.67
C LYS A 12 -15.64 15.25 -6.42
N ASN A 13 -15.02 16.26 -5.81
CA ASN A 13 -14.87 17.56 -6.43
C ASN A 13 -13.77 17.58 -7.51
N ILE A 14 -12.71 16.78 -7.35
CA ILE A 14 -11.64 16.64 -8.34
C ILE A 14 -12.14 15.98 -9.63
N GLN A 15 -13.09 15.03 -9.52
CA GLN A 15 -13.70 14.38 -10.69
C GLN A 15 -14.49 15.33 -11.60
N LEU A 16 -14.84 16.53 -11.11
CA LEU A 16 -15.57 17.55 -11.86
C LEU A 16 -14.65 18.56 -12.56
N LEU A 17 -13.34 18.44 -12.37
CA LEU A 17 -12.37 19.36 -12.97
C LEU A 17 -12.17 19.07 -14.46
N SER A 18 -11.87 20.14 -15.20
CA SER A 18 -11.32 20.00 -16.55
C SER A 18 -9.91 19.39 -16.48
N GLU A 19 -9.41 18.87 -17.60
CA GLU A 19 -8.04 18.31 -17.68
C GLU A 19 -6.98 19.35 -17.28
N ALA A 20 -7.15 20.60 -17.69
CA ALA A 20 -6.25 21.70 -17.33
C ALA A 20 -6.29 22.03 -15.82
N ASP A 21 -7.48 22.05 -15.22
CA ASP A 21 -7.64 22.34 -13.79
C ASP A 21 -7.18 21.17 -12.92
N PHE A 22 -7.33 19.93 -13.42
CA PHE A 22 -6.78 18.75 -12.78
C PHE A 22 -5.25 18.80 -12.72
N GLU A 23 -4.60 19.17 -13.83
CA GLU A 23 -3.14 19.34 -13.88
C GLU A 23 -2.66 20.47 -12.95
N ASP A 24 -3.37 21.60 -12.91
CA ASP A 24 -3.05 22.69 -11.97
C ASP A 24 -3.23 22.25 -10.50
N PHE A 25 -4.34 21.57 -10.18
CA PHE A 25 -4.58 20.99 -8.87
C PHE A 25 -3.48 20.00 -8.48
N PHE A 26 -3.12 19.09 -9.38
CA PHE A 26 -2.06 18.11 -9.16
C PHE A 26 -0.71 18.80 -8.92
N SER A 27 -0.38 19.85 -9.70
CA SER A 27 0.84 20.64 -9.52
C SER A 27 0.91 21.35 -8.15
N LYS A 28 -0.23 21.84 -7.66
CA LYS A 28 -0.37 22.51 -6.36
C LYS A 28 -0.27 21.52 -5.21
N ILE A 29 -0.90 20.35 -5.31
CA ILE A 29 -0.73 19.24 -4.35
C ILE A 29 0.72 18.79 -4.33
N MET A 30 1.35 18.64 -5.49
CA MET A 30 2.77 18.29 -5.59
C MET A 30 3.68 19.37 -4.99
N THR A 31 3.26 20.64 -4.99
CA THR A 31 4.00 21.74 -4.36
C THR A 31 3.78 21.79 -2.85
N LEU A 32 2.56 21.55 -2.37
CA LEU A 32 2.29 21.34 -0.94
C LEU A 32 3.06 20.14 -0.37
N ARG A 33 3.25 19.10 -1.19
CA ARG A 33 4.11 17.96 -0.87
C ARG A 33 5.59 18.30 -0.81
N LYS A 34 6.08 19.25 -1.62
CA LYS A 34 7.49 19.71 -1.58
C LYS A 34 7.82 20.41 -0.25
N THR A 35 6.83 21.03 0.37
CA THR A 35 6.96 21.70 1.67
C THR A 35 6.66 20.78 2.86
N SER A 36 6.11 19.58 2.62
CA SER A 36 6.05 18.53 3.63
C SER A 36 7.33 17.71 3.60
N SER A 37 7.68 17.06 4.73
CA SER A 37 8.91 16.26 4.89
C SER A 37 9.10 15.13 3.86
N ALA A 38 8.13 14.92 2.95
CA ALA A 38 8.13 13.91 1.90
C ALA A 38 8.73 14.37 0.55
N GLY A 39 9.18 15.62 0.36
CA GLY A 39 9.95 16.10 -0.82
C GLY A 39 9.33 15.84 -2.21
N LYS A 40 9.99 16.25 -3.31
CA LYS A 40 9.59 15.82 -4.67
C LYS A 40 9.83 14.31 -4.79
N LEU A 41 8.79 13.52 -5.09
CA LEU A 41 8.97 12.14 -5.53
C LEU A 41 9.50 12.12 -6.96
N SER A 42 10.55 11.34 -7.22
CA SER A 42 10.96 10.96 -8.55
C SER A 42 10.04 9.87 -9.13
N LEU A 43 10.06 9.71 -10.46
CA LEU A 43 9.32 8.64 -11.15
C LEU A 43 9.69 7.24 -10.64
N LYS A 44 10.96 7.03 -10.29
CA LYS A 44 11.45 5.78 -9.73
C LYS A 44 10.81 5.48 -8.36
N GLU A 45 10.67 6.49 -7.51
CA GLU A 45 10.05 6.29 -6.21
C GLU A 45 8.54 6.09 -6.31
N LEU A 46 7.89 6.73 -7.29
CA LEU A 46 6.49 6.45 -7.60
C LEU A 46 6.28 5.01 -8.04
N SER A 47 7.12 4.46 -8.92
CA SER A 47 7.01 3.06 -9.34
C SER A 47 7.26 2.10 -8.18
N ILE A 48 8.26 2.37 -7.35
CA ILE A 48 8.53 1.57 -6.13
C ILE A 48 7.32 1.59 -5.19
N LEU A 49 6.73 2.76 -4.94
CA LEU A 49 5.55 2.88 -4.09
C LEU A 49 4.32 2.17 -4.67
N GLN A 50 4.15 2.16 -5.99
CA GLN A 50 3.08 1.39 -6.64
C GLN A 50 3.28 -0.11 -6.40
N GLU A 51 4.49 -0.63 -6.55
CA GLU A 51 4.78 -2.05 -6.29
C GLU A 51 4.62 -2.43 -4.82
N ILE A 52 5.06 -1.58 -3.88
CA ILE A 52 4.87 -1.78 -2.43
C ILE A 52 3.38 -1.91 -2.07
N ASN A 53 2.52 -1.15 -2.76
CA ASN A 53 1.09 -1.08 -2.49
C ASN A 53 0.25 -2.08 -3.30
N ALA A 54 0.84 -2.77 -4.29
CA ALA A 54 0.11 -3.71 -5.14
C ALA A 54 -0.37 -4.96 -4.36
N GLY A 55 0.42 -5.43 -3.39
CA GLY A 55 0.09 -6.59 -2.56
C GLY A 55 -0.13 -7.89 -3.35
N LEU A 56 -0.71 -8.90 -2.68
CA LEU A 56 -1.15 -10.14 -3.32
C LEU A 56 -2.36 -9.86 -4.25
N PRO A 57 -2.52 -10.58 -5.37
CA PRO A 57 -3.75 -10.53 -6.16
C PRO A 57 -4.97 -10.79 -5.28
N ARG A 58 -6.02 -9.97 -5.43
CA ARG A 58 -7.20 -9.98 -4.55
C ARG A 58 -7.81 -11.36 -4.35
N GLU A 59 -7.89 -12.17 -5.40
CA GLU A 59 -8.45 -13.52 -5.33
C GLU A 59 -7.61 -14.44 -4.42
N LYS A 60 -6.29 -14.37 -4.54
CA LYS A 60 -5.37 -15.12 -3.67
C LYS A 60 -5.46 -14.63 -2.23
N GLN A 61 -5.53 -13.31 -2.02
CA GLN A 61 -5.72 -12.73 -0.70
C GLN A 61 -7.00 -13.25 -0.04
N MET A 62 -8.13 -13.18 -0.75
CA MET A 62 -9.42 -13.66 -0.25
C MET A 62 -9.39 -15.16 0.05
N ARG A 63 -8.71 -15.95 -0.80
CA ARG A 63 -8.56 -17.40 -0.57
C ARG A 63 -7.72 -17.67 0.67
N PHE A 64 -6.61 -16.96 0.82
CA PHE A 64 -5.74 -17.06 1.99
C PHE A 64 -6.50 -16.72 3.29
N ASP A 65 -7.19 -15.57 3.32
CA ASP A 65 -7.96 -15.11 4.47
C ASP A 65 -9.07 -16.12 4.86
N LEU A 66 -9.76 -16.69 3.87
CA LEU A 66 -10.76 -17.73 4.10
C LEU A 66 -10.16 -18.99 4.72
N LEU A 67 -9.00 -19.43 4.24
CA LEU A 67 -8.33 -20.62 4.75
C LEU A 67 -7.79 -20.41 6.16
N ILE A 68 -7.27 -19.21 6.47
CA ILE A 68 -6.91 -18.81 7.84
C ILE A 68 -8.14 -18.87 8.75
N ALA A 69 -9.27 -18.29 8.34
CA ALA A 69 -10.50 -18.33 9.14
C ALA A 69 -11.02 -19.76 9.36
N LYS A 70 -10.90 -20.64 8.36
CA LYS A 70 -11.24 -22.06 8.50
C LYS A 70 -10.29 -22.80 9.45
N ARG A 71 -8.99 -22.50 9.40
CA ARG A 71 -7.99 -23.04 10.33
C ARG A 71 -8.32 -22.63 11.75
N ASP A 72 -8.58 -21.34 11.97
CA ASP A 72 -8.83 -20.79 13.31
C ASP A 72 -10.16 -21.27 13.93
N THR A 73 -11.07 -21.79 13.09
CA THR A 73 -12.34 -22.41 13.50
C THR A 73 -12.32 -23.93 13.47
N ASP A 74 -11.15 -24.55 13.23
CA ASP A 74 -10.97 -26.00 13.10
C ASP A 74 -11.88 -26.68 12.04
N THR A 75 -12.36 -25.91 11.06
CA THR A 75 -13.22 -26.40 9.96
C THR A 75 -12.45 -26.69 8.68
N ILE A 76 -11.14 -26.46 8.69
CA ILE A 76 -10.26 -26.65 7.53
C ILE A 76 -10.06 -28.15 7.23
N SER A 77 -10.24 -28.54 5.97
CA SER A 77 -9.92 -29.90 5.54
C SER A 77 -8.42 -30.12 5.34
N LYS A 78 -7.96 -31.38 5.28
CA LYS A 78 -6.55 -31.70 4.98
C LYS A 78 -6.06 -31.11 3.66
N LYS A 79 -6.90 -31.13 2.62
CA LYS A 79 -6.58 -30.56 1.31
C LYS A 79 -6.42 -29.04 1.40
N GLU A 80 -7.34 -28.38 2.11
CA GLU A 80 -7.30 -26.94 2.33
C GLU A 80 -6.12 -26.50 3.21
N MET A 81 -5.71 -27.32 4.17
CA MET A 81 -4.50 -27.08 4.96
C MET A 81 -3.24 -27.11 4.08
N GLN A 82 -3.16 -28.05 3.14
CA GLN A 82 -2.06 -28.11 2.18
C GLN A 82 -2.05 -26.88 1.25
N GLU A 83 -3.23 -26.46 0.78
CA GLU A 83 -3.38 -25.23 -0.01
C GLU A 83 -2.97 -23.99 0.79
N LEU A 84 -3.34 -23.91 2.07
CA LEU A 84 -2.95 -22.83 2.95
C LEU A 84 -1.42 -22.76 3.08
N LEU A 85 -0.76 -23.90 3.25
CA LEU A 85 0.70 -23.97 3.33
C LEU A 85 1.38 -23.45 2.05
N GLU A 86 0.82 -23.76 0.88
CA GLU A 86 1.32 -23.27 -0.40
C GLU A 86 1.12 -21.76 -0.55
N LEU A 87 -0.07 -21.26 -0.21
CA LEU A 87 -0.34 -19.82 -0.24
C LEU A 87 0.49 -19.04 0.77
N THR A 88 0.79 -19.59 1.96
CA THR A 88 1.71 -18.96 2.92
C THR A 88 3.09 -18.73 2.31
N LYS A 89 3.64 -19.72 1.59
CA LYS A 89 4.94 -19.56 0.91
C LYS A 89 4.89 -18.47 -0.16
N GLU A 90 3.79 -18.38 -0.89
CA GLU A 90 3.62 -17.29 -1.86
C GLU A 90 3.58 -15.94 -1.15
N VAL A 91 2.79 -15.79 -0.09
CA VAL A 91 2.69 -14.57 0.71
C VAL A 91 4.06 -14.14 1.24
N GLU A 92 4.84 -15.07 1.79
CA GLU A 92 6.20 -14.79 2.28
C GLU A 92 7.13 -14.25 1.17
N LEU A 93 7.03 -14.77 -0.05
CA LEU A 93 7.80 -14.26 -1.20
C LEU A 93 7.39 -12.83 -1.57
N TYR A 94 6.09 -12.53 -1.51
CA TYR A 94 5.58 -11.18 -1.74
C TYR A 94 6.05 -10.21 -0.65
N ASP A 95 5.99 -10.61 0.61
CA ASP A 95 6.46 -9.81 1.75
C ASP A 95 7.97 -9.57 1.68
N LEU A 96 8.76 -10.56 1.28
CA LEU A 96 10.20 -10.40 1.07
C LEU A 96 10.48 -9.37 -0.02
N LYS A 97 9.83 -9.49 -1.19
CA LYS A 97 9.98 -8.52 -2.28
C LYS A 97 9.56 -7.12 -1.83
N ARG A 98 8.47 -7.03 -1.08
CA ARG A 98 7.97 -5.77 -0.54
C ARG A 98 8.97 -5.14 0.42
N LEU A 99 9.57 -5.91 1.32
CA LEU A 99 10.60 -5.41 2.23
C LEU A 99 11.85 -4.92 1.48
N GLN A 100 12.25 -5.59 0.40
CA GLN A 100 13.35 -5.14 -0.46
C GLN A 100 13.03 -3.78 -1.11
N LEU A 101 11.81 -3.60 -1.62
CA LEU A 101 11.36 -2.33 -2.20
C LEU A 101 11.32 -1.19 -1.17
N ILE A 102 10.81 -1.45 0.04
CA ILE A 102 10.82 -0.46 1.12
C ILE A 102 12.27 -0.08 1.48
N SER A 103 13.18 -1.06 1.53
CA SER A 103 14.60 -0.82 1.79
C SER A 103 15.27 -0.01 0.66
N GLU A 104 14.89 -0.25 -0.60
CA GLU A 104 15.35 0.58 -1.72
C GLU A 104 14.86 2.02 -1.59
N LEU A 105 13.59 2.23 -1.24
CA LEU A 105 13.04 3.56 -1.01
C LEU A 105 13.72 4.28 0.15
N ALA A 106 14.04 3.56 1.23
CA ALA A 106 14.83 4.04 2.35
C ALA A 106 16.21 4.55 1.91
N ASN A 107 16.90 3.78 1.05
CA ASN A 107 18.19 4.17 0.50
C ASN A 107 18.10 5.42 -0.40
N ILE A 108 17.09 5.52 -1.27
CA ILE A 108 16.89 6.68 -2.13
C ILE A 108 16.66 7.94 -1.29
N ARG A 109 15.91 7.82 -0.20
CA ARG A 109 15.54 8.93 0.69
C ARG A 109 16.58 9.23 1.77
N LYS A 110 17.53 8.31 2.00
CA LYS A 110 18.48 8.34 3.13
C LYS A 110 17.76 8.43 4.47
N LEU A 111 16.68 7.68 4.61
CA LEU A 111 15.87 7.57 5.83
C LEU A 111 15.91 6.14 6.36
N GLY A 112 15.65 5.97 7.65
CA GLY A 112 15.46 4.64 8.24
C GLY A 112 14.18 3.96 7.77
N LEU A 113 14.13 2.63 7.82
CA LEU A 113 12.93 1.84 7.55
C LEU A 113 11.68 2.33 8.34
N PRO A 114 11.77 2.60 9.65
CA PRO A 114 10.62 3.12 10.41
C PRO A 114 10.11 4.47 9.88
N GLU A 115 11.02 5.37 9.54
CA GLU A 115 10.69 6.70 9.01
C GLU A 115 10.03 6.60 7.63
N ILE A 116 10.48 5.69 6.77
CA ILE A 116 9.84 5.44 5.46
C ILE A 116 8.42 4.93 5.63
N VAL A 117 8.22 3.98 6.54
CA VAL A 117 6.91 3.42 6.83
C VAL A 117 5.95 4.51 7.30
N GLU A 118 6.41 5.42 8.16
CA GLU A 118 5.63 6.54 8.66
C GLU A 118 5.36 7.59 7.56
N VAL A 119 6.39 8.09 6.88
CA VAL A 119 6.30 9.17 5.87
C VAL A 119 5.38 8.78 4.71
N PHE A 120 5.44 7.52 4.28
CA PHE A 120 4.63 7.02 3.17
C PHE A 120 3.38 6.26 3.62
N ASN A 121 3.10 6.20 4.92
CA ASN A 121 1.95 5.51 5.51
C ASN A 121 1.82 4.06 5.00
N ILE A 122 2.95 3.36 4.96
CA ILE A 122 3.04 1.99 4.46
C ILE A 122 2.43 1.06 5.51
N LYS A 123 1.26 0.50 5.23
CA LYS A 123 0.59 -0.40 6.18
C LYS A 123 1.25 -1.79 6.18
N PRO A 124 1.26 -2.51 7.31
CA PRO A 124 1.55 -3.94 7.31
C PRO A 124 0.56 -4.67 6.41
N HIS A 125 1.03 -5.61 5.58
CA HIS A 125 0.14 -6.36 4.69
C HIS A 125 -0.59 -7.48 5.44
N HIS A 126 0.06 -8.12 6.44
CA HIS A 126 -0.51 -9.25 7.20
C HIS A 126 -0.16 -9.22 8.70
N PRO A 127 -1.15 -9.15 9.60
CA PRO A 127 -0.94 -9.26 11.06
C PRO A 127 -1.21 -10.67 11.64
N HIS A 128 -1.48 -11.69 10.81
CA HIS A 128 -2.09 -12.96 11.25
C HIS A 128 -1.31 -14.24 10.91
N VAL A 129 -0.02 -14.13 10.53
CA VAL A 129 0.84 -15.33 10.40
C VAL A 129 1.24 -15.82 11.78
#